data_AF-A0A137SZQ4-F1
#
_entry.id   AF-A0A137SZQ4-F1
#
_cell.length_a   1.000
_cell.length_b   1.000
_cell.length_c   1.000
_cell.angle_alpha   90.00
_cell.angle_beta   90.00
_cell.angle_gamma   90.00
#
_symmetry.space_group_name_H-M   'P 1'
#
loop_
_entity.id
_entity.type
_entity.pdbx_description
1 polymer ?
#
loop_
_entity_poly.entity_id
_entity_poly.type
_entity_poly.pdbx_seq_one_letter_code
_entity_poly.pdbx_strand_id
1 'polypeptide(L)'
;MISEIFFKFANRKYAKMRTILYSKFDKKEIKDLPRVIFPGRIVVVKTAEGASAAVDYLLQSDILGIDTETRPSFKKGIRHKVALLQVSTREVCFLFRLNIIGITDSIIRLLEDTSVPKIGLSLHDDFRMLNKRVTFKPGYFIDLQDYVKDLGIHDLSLQKLYANVFGEKIVKREQLTNWENTELTDKQKRYASTDAWTCINLYLKMKELKETGDYKLVENDLEPSNAPFDTVEVNAEMTTK
;
A
#
# COMPACT_ATOMS: atom_id res chain seq x y z
N MET A 1 21.14 45.11 -17.51
CA MET A 1 21.07 44.09 -18.58
C MET A 1 22.22 43.06 -18.48
N ILE A 2 22.59 42.63 -17.27
CA ILE A 2 23.60 41.56 -17.02
C ILE A 2 23.07 40.51 -16.02
N SER A 3 21.89 40.71 -15.41
CA SER A 3 21.33 39.78 -14.40
C SER A 3 20.59 38.58 -14.99
N GLU A 4 19.96 38.69 -16.17
CA GLU A 4 19.17 37.58 -16.75
C GLU A 4 20.04 36.49 -17.42
N ILE A 5 21.24 36.86 -17.91
CA ILE A 5 22.15 35.91 -18.57
C ILE A 5 22.84 35.01 -17.53
N PHE A 6 23.15 35.53 -16.35
CA PHE A 6 23.72 34.73 -15.25
C PHE A 6 22.74 33.72 -14.67
N PHE A 7 21.43 34.01 -14.67
CA PHE A 7 20.42 33.06 -14.19
C PHE A 7 20.21 31.87 -15.16
N LYS A 8 20.40 32.09 -16.47
CA LYS A 8 20.33 31.01 -17.47
C LYS A 8 21.57 30.11 -17.51
N PHE A 9 22.73 30.59 -17.06
CA PHE A 9 23.98 29.79 -17.04
C PHE A 9 24.21 29.02 -15.74
N ALA A 10 23.68 29.50 -14.60
CA ALA A 10 23.87 28.83 -13.31
C ALA A 10 23.07 27.51 -13.15
N ASN A 11 21.99 27.32 -13.91
CA ASN A 11 21.14 26.11 -13.86
C ASN A 11 21.56 24.97 -14.81
N ARG A 12 22.70 25.09 -15.51
CA ARG A 12 23.18 24.05 -16.44
C ARG A 12 24.17 23.03 -15.86
N LYS A 13 24.44 23.05 -14.55
CA LYS A 13 25.53 22.23 -13.98
C LYS A 13 25.15 20.91 -13.30
N TYR A 14 23.86 20.59 -13.22
CA TYR A 14 23.40 19.23 -12.92
C TYR A 14 22.17 18.95 -13.77
N ALA A 15 22.34 18.19 -14.86
CA ALA A 15 21.17 17.56 -15.47
C ALA A 15 20.57 16.65 -14.39
N LYS A 16 19.42 17.02 -13.84
CA LYS A 16 18.65 16.17 -12.92
C LYS A 16 18.48 14.83 -13.64
N MET A 17 19.14 13.78 -13.14
CA MET A 17 18.99 12.46 -13.76
C MET A 17 17.51 12.08 -13.70
N ARG A 18 16.94 11.75 -14.85
CA ARG A 18 15.56 11.28 -14.93
C ARG A 18 15.42 9.99 -14.13
N THR A 19 14.27 9.81 -13.49
CA THR A 19 13.94 8.54 -12.84
C THR A 19 13.86 7.44 -13.90
N ILE A 20 14.60 6.36 -13.72
CA ILE A 20 14.48 5.19 -14.59
C ILE A 20 13.32 4.35 -14.07
N LEU A 21 12.33 4.12 -14.92
CA LEU A 21 11.22 3.20 -14.66
C LEU A 21 11.32 2.02 -15.61
N TYR A 22 10.92 0.85 -15.14
CA TYR A 22 10.82 -0.36 -15.96
C TYR A 22 9.36 -0.72 -16.22
N SER A 23 9.01 -1.15 -17.43
CA SER A 23 7.65 -1.66 -17.70
C SER A 23 7.35 -2.89 -16.84
N LYS A 24 8.35 -3.74 -16.61
CA LYS A 24 8.36 -4.82 -15.63
C LYS A 24 9.65 -4.79 -14.81
N PHE A 25 9.53 -4.75 -13.50
CA PHE A 25 10.64 -4.82 -12.57
C PHE A 25 11.04 -6.27 -12.30
N ASP A 26 12.33 -6.59 -12.43
CA ASP A 26 12.83 -7.93 -12.13
C ASP A 26 12.72 -8.20 -10.62
N LYS A 27 11.93 -9.21 -10.28
CA LYS A 27 11.71 -9.61 -8.88
C LYS A 27 13.01 -10.06 -8.21
N LYS A 28 14.00 -10.55 -8.96
CA LYS A 28 15.30 -10.98 -8.42
C LYS A 28 16.09 -9.82 -7.84
N GLU A 29 15.99 -8.64 -8.43
CA GLU A 29 16.68 -7.41 -7.98
C GLU A 29 16.13 -6.90 -6.64
N ILE A 30 14.85 -7.16 -6.34
CA ILE A 30 14.18 -6.68 -5.12
C ILE A 30 14.89 -7.14 -3.85
N LYS A 31 15.50 -8.33 -3.85
CA LYS A 31 16.12 -8.92 -2.65
C LYS A 31 17.28 -8.06 -2.13
N ASP A 32 17.97 -7.35 -3.01
CA ASP A 32 19.18 -6.59 -2.70
C ASP A 32 18.89 -5.11 -2.40
N LEU A 33 17.66 -4.65 -2.65
CA LEU A 33 17.26 -3.27 -2.37
C LEU A 33 17.20 -2.98 -0.85
N PRO A 34 17.44 -1.71 -0.44
CA PRO A 34 17.22 -1.27 0.93
C PRO A 34 15.75 -1.45 1.32
N ARG A 35 15.51 -1.79 2.58
CA ARG A 35 14.15 -1.98 3.10
C ARG A 35 13.53 -0.64 3.46
N VAL A 36 12.34 -0.38 2.94
CA VAL A 36 11.50 0.73 3.40
C VAL A 36 10.66 0.30 4.61
N ILE A 37 10.48 1.21 5.57
CA ILE A 37 9.62 1.04 6.74
C ILE A 37 8.95 2.39 6.99
N PHE A 38 7.67 2.36 7.34
CA PHE A 38 6.98 3.55 7.83
C PHE A 38 7.72 4.16 9.04
N PRO A 39 8.19 5.41 8.95
CA PRO A 39 8.99 6.03 10.02
C PRO A 39 8.13 6.65 11.13
N GLY A 40 6.82 6.76 10.90
CA GLY A 40 5.91 7.50 11.77
C GLY A 40 5.32 6.70 12.92
N ARG A 41 4.34 7.30 13.59
CA ARG A 41 3.67 6.70 14.75
C ARG A 41 2.61 5.70 14.31
N ILE A 42 2.62 4.52 14.92
CA ILE A 42 1.61 3.48 14.69
C ILE A 42 0.65 3.43 15.87
N VAL A 43 -0.66 3.51 15.61
CA VAL A 43 -1.72 3.48 16.63
C VAL A 43 -2.66 2.31 16.34
N VAL A 44 -2.76 1.35 17.27
CA VAL A 44 -3.71 0.24 17.15
C VAL A 44 -5.02 0.64 17.80
N VAL A 45 -6.11 0.61 17.03
CA VAL A 45 -7.44 1.04 17.46
C VAL A 45 -8.29 -0.20 17.76
N LYS A 46 -8.70 -0.34 19.03
CA LYS A 46 -9.47 -1.49 19.56
C LYS A 46 -10.76 -1.10 20.28
N THR A 47 -11.16 0.17 20.23
CA THR A 47 -12.43 0.65 20.80
C THR A 47 -13.17 1.54 19.80
N ALA A 48 -14.48 1.67 19.97
CA ALA A 48 -15.31 2.51 19.10
C ALA A 48 -14.99 4.01 19.29
N GLU A 49 -14.71 4.43 20.52
CA GLU A 49 -14.32 5.80 20.87
C GLU A 49 -12.97 6.14 20.25
N GLY A 50 -12.01 5.20 20.34
CA GLY A 50 -10.71 5.34 19.69
C GLY A 50 -10.84 5.41 18.17
N ALA A 51 -11.79 4.67 17.58
CA ALA A 51 -12.07 4.75 16.16
C ALA A 51 -12.67 6.10 15.76
N SER A 52 -13.61 6.64 16.55
CA SER A 52 -14.16 7.98 16.31
C SER A 52 -13.06 9.04 16.32
N ALA A 53 -12.23 9.07 17.38
CA ALA A 53 -11.15 10.04 17.50
C ALA A 53 -10.11 9.91 16.37
N ALA A 54 -9.77 8.68 15.97
CA ALA A 54 -8.86 8.44 14.85
C ALA A 54 -9.45 8.96 13.53
N VAL A 55 -10.74 8.72 13.27
CA VAL A 55 -11.41 9.20 12.05
C VAL A 55 -11.48 10.73 12.02
N ASP A 56 -11.76 11.38 13.15
CA ASP A 56 -11.78 12.84 13.21
C ASP A 56 -10.42 13.46 12.88
N TYR A 57 -9.33 12.82 13.29
CA TYR A 57 -7.97 13.21 12.92
C TYR A 57 -7.69 12.94 11.43
N LEU A 58 -8.05 11.75 10.94
CA LEU A 58 -7.79 11.34 9.54
C LEU A 58 -8.50 12.26 8.54
N LEU A 59 -9.75 12.64 8.82
CA LEU A 59 -10.54 13.50 7.92
C LEU A 59 -10.09 14.98 7.92
N GLN A 60 -9.14 15.36 8.78
CA GLN A 60 -8.47 16.67 8.71
C GLN A 60 -7.21 16.65 7.83
N SER A 61 -6.79 15.47 7.36
CA SER A 61 -5.61 15.33 6.49
C SER A 61 -5.95 15.63 5.03
N ASP A 62 -4.94 16.06 4.26
CA ASP A 62 -5.08 16.32 2.81
C ASP A 62 -5.12 15.04 1.96
N ILE A 63 -4.55 13.95 2.47
CA ILE A 63 -4.45 12.66 1.78
C ILE A 63 -4.30 11.52 2.79
N LEU A 64 -4.88 10.38 2.46
CA LEU A 64 -4.80 9.17 3.25
C LEU A 64 -4.32 8.01 2.38
N GLY A 65 -3.49 7.14 2.94
CA GLY A 65 -3.18 5.83 2.39
C GLY A 65 -4.02 4.76 3.06
N ILE A 66 -4.52 3.78 2.31
CA ILE A 66 -5.41 2.74 2.81
C ILE A 66 -4.97 1.36 2.30
N ASP A 67 -5.15 0.36 3.14
CA ASP A 67 -5.00 -1.06 2.79
C ASP A 67 -5.92 -1.91 3.67
N THR A 68 -6.02 -3.22 3.41
CA THR A 68 -6.71 -4.16 4.29
C THR A 68 -5.98 -5.49 4.47
N GLU A 69 -6.24 -6.19 5.58
CA GLU A 69 -5.70 -7.55 5.78
C GLU A 69 -6.75 -8.56 6.22
N THR A 70 -6.58 -9.81 5.78
CA THR A 70 -7.45 -10.94 6.10
C THR A 70 -6.63 -12.10 6.64
N ARG A 71 -7.20 -12.92 7.54
CA ARG A 71 -6.58 -14.21 7.85
C ARG A 71 -6.58 -15.08 6.58
N PRO A 72 -5.44 -15.67 6.17
CA PRO A 72 -5.41 -16.56 5.02
C PRO A 72 -6.18 -17.85 5.31
N SER A 73 -6.74 -18.45 4.26
CA SER A 73 -7.31 -19.79 4.30
C SER A 73 -6.54 -20.70 3.34
N PHE A 74 -6.11 -21.86 3.84
CA PHE A 74 -5.48 -22.91 3.03
C PHE A 74 -6.50 -23.93 2.49
N LYS A 75 -7.79 -23.73 2.80
CA LYS A 75 -8.90 -24.56 2.27
C LYS A 75 -9.59 -23.83 1.12
N LYS A 76 -9.71 -24.52 -0.02
CA LYS A 76 -10.35 -23.99 -1.24
C LYS A 76 -11.79 -23.56 -0.93
N GLY A 77 -12.16 -22.35 -1.36
CA GLY A 77 -13.51 -21.80 -1.21
C GLY A 77 -13.80 -21.07 0.11
N ILE A 78 -12.94 -21.19 1.13
CA ILE A 78 -13.11 -20.45 2.38
C ILE A 78 -12.41 -19.09 2.28
N ARG A 79 -13.13 -18.01 2.58
CA ARG A 79 -12.58 -16.66 2.70
C ARG A 79 -12.97 -16.05 4.05
N HIS A 80 -11.99 -15.53 4.78
CA HIS A 80 -12.22 -14.82 6.02
C HIS A 80 -12.64 -13.37 5.77
N LYS A 81 -13.31 -12.76 6.74
CA LYS A 81 -13.68 -11.34 6.69
C LYS A 81 -12.42 -10.49 6.95
N VAL A 82 -12.39 -9.26 6.44
CA VAL A 82 -11.28 -8.31 6.65
C VAL A 82 -11.00 -8.10 8.14
N ALA A 83 -9.85 -8.50 8.65
CA ALA A 83 -9.55 -8.41 10.07
C ALA A 83 -9.00 -7.04 10.49
N LEU A 84 -8.30 -6.38 9.58
CA LEU A 84 -7.62 -5.11 9.81
C LEU A 84 -7.88 -4.15 8.66
N LEU A 85 -8.11 -2.88 9.00
CA LEU A 85 -8.11 -1.76 8.09
C LEU A 85 -6.97 -0.83 8.50
N GLN A 86 -6.07 -0.53 7.56
CA GLN A 86 -4.96 0.40 7.75
C GLN A 86 -5.32 1.72 7.13
N VAL A 87 -5.14 2.82 7.87
CA VAL A 87 -5.31 4.15 7.31
C VAL A 87 -4.16 5.03 7.78
N SER A 88 -3.34 5.48 6.84
CA SER A 88 -2.14 6.25 7.10
C SER A 88 -2.30 7.68 6.63
N THR A 89 -1.86 8.63 7.45
CA THR A 89 -1.38 9.93 6.98
C THR A 89 0.11 9.80 6.60
N ARG A 90 0.80 10.91 6.40
CA ARG A 90 2.27 10.91 6.25
C ARG A 90 3.01 10.58 7.55
N GLU A 91 2.40 10.84 8.71
CA GLU A 91 3.08 10.83 10.02
C GLU A 91 2.52 9.80 11.00
N VAL A 92 1.24 9.47 10.88
CA VAL A 92 0.53 8.55 11.76
C VAL A 92 -0.25 7.52 10.95
N CYS A 93 -0.09 6.25 11.29
CA CYS A 93 -0.88 5.16 10.75
C CYS A 93 -1.76 4.53 11.83
N PHE A 94 -3.06 4.46 11.56
CA PHE A 94 -4.04 3.82 12.41
C PHE A 94 -4.36 2.41 11.88
N LEU A 95 -4.28 1.44 12.79
CA LEU A 95 -4.59 0.04 12.53
C LEU A 95 -5.92 -0.30 13.22
N PHE A 96 -7.03 -0.18 12.49
CA PHE A 96 -8.37 -0.47 12.98
C PHE A 96 -8.62 -1.98 13.04
N ARG A 97 -8.78 -2.51 14.26
CA ARG A 97 -9.01 -3.94 14.49
C ARG A 97 -10.47 -4.33 14.20
N LEU A 98 -10.85 -4.41 12.93
CA LEU A 98 -12.22 -4.72 12.51
C LEU A 98 -12.73 -6.08 13.00
N ASN A 99 -11.85 -7.02 13.30
CA ASN A 99 -12.23 -8.29 13.93
C ASN A 99 -12.63 -8.14 15.41
N ILE A 100 -12.26 -7.03 16.06
CA ILE A 100 -12.57 -6.73 17.48
C ILE A 100 -13.73 -5.74 17.56
N ILE A 101 -13.62 -4.59 16.88
CA ILE A 101 -14.60 -3.50 17.00
C ILE A 101 -15.68 -3.51 15.91
N GLY A 102 -15.59 -4.42 14.93
CA GLY A 102 -16.42 -4.35 13.73
C GLY A 102 -16.10 -3.14 12.87
N ILE A 103 -17.06 -2.73 12.03
CA ILE A 103 -17.00 -1.47 11.29
C ILE A 103 -18.01 -0.53 11.96
N THR A 104 -17.51 0.44 12.71
CA THR A 104 -18.32 1.44 13.43
C THR A 104 -18.83 2.51 12.49
N ASP A 105 -19.85 3.28 12.90
CA ASP A 105 -20.37 4.40 12.12
C ASP A 105 -19.30 5.44 11.75
N SER A 106 -18.30 5.65 12.63
CA SER A 106 -17.15 6.49 12.33
C SER A 106 -16.29 5.92 11.18
N ILE A 107 -16.07 4.61 11.12
CA ILE A 107 -15.34 3.98 10.03
C ILE A 107 -16.17 4.01 8.74
N ILE A 108 -17.50 3.83 8.81
CA ILE A 108 -18.39 4.03 7.65
C ILE A 108 -18.24 5.46 7.14
N ARG A 109 -18.34 6.48 8.01
CA ARG A 109 -18.12 7.88 7.65
C ARG A 109 -16.77 8.09 6.94
N LEU A 110 -15.69 7.47 7.42
CA LEU A 110 -14.38 7.53 6.75
C LEU A 110 -14.40 6.90 5.35
N LEU A 111 -15.02 5.74 5.21
CA LEU A 111 -15.09 5.00 3.94
C LEU A 111 -16.02 5.69 2.92
N GLU A 112 -17.07 6.37 3.39
CA GLU A 112 -18.03 7.08 2.52
C GLU A 112 -17.65 8.54 2.26
N ASP A 113 -16.69 9.10 3.01
CA ASP A 113 -16.23 10.47 2.85
C ASP A 113 -15.78 10.77 1.41
N THR A 114 -16.18 11.92 0.89
CA THR A 114 -15.77 12.38 -0.46
C THR A 114 -14.82 13.58 -0.42
N SER A 115 -14.46 14.07 0.76
CA SER A 115 -13.64 15.28 0.90
C SER A 115 -12.13 15.00 0.88
N VAL A 116 -11.69 13.86 1.44
CA VAL A 116 -10.27 13.48 1.52
C VAL A 116 -10.00 12.30 0.58
N PRO A 117 -8.98 12.36 -0.30
CA PRO A 117 -8.59 11.23 -1.12
C PRO A 117 -7.98 10.09 -0.29
N LYS A 118 -8.51 8.87 -0.49
CA LYS A 118 -7.95 7.63 0.06
C LYS A 118 -7.24 6.85 -1.05
N ILE A 119 -5.92 6.73 -0.96
CA ILE A 119 -5.06 6.07 -1.93
C ILE A 119 -4.82 4.63 -1.51
N GLY A 120 -5.09 3.68 -2.39
CA GLY A 120 -4.70 2.28 -2.19
C GLY A 120 -4.32 1.61 -3.49
N LEU A 121 -4.13 0.29 -3.44
CA LEU A 121 -3.76 -0.50 -4.61
C LEU A 121 -4.69 -1.71 -4.71
N SER A 122 -5.35 -1.90 -5.85
CA SER A 122 -6.29 -3.01 -6.07
C SER A 122 -7.55 -2.97 -5.18
N LEU A 123 -8.07 -1.76 -4.95
CA LEU A 123 -9.12 -1.46 -3.98
C LEU A 123 -10.47 -2.13 -4.28
N HIS A 124 -10.70 -2.57 -5.52
CA HIS A 124 -11.94 -3.25 -5.90
C HIS A 124 -12.22 -4.48 -5.03
N ASP A 125 -11.20 -5.31 -4.78
CA ASP A 125 -11.36 -6.51 -3.96
C ASP A 125 -11.49 -6.16 -2.47
N ASP A 126 -10.80 -5.12 -1.99
CA ASP A 126 -10.96 -4.60 -0.62
C ASP A 126 -12.40 -4.16 -0.36
N PHE A 127 -12.98 -3.36 -1.25
CA PHE A 127 -14.37 -2.92 -1.11
C PHE A 127 -15.35 -4.07 -1.11
N ARG A 128 -15.12 -5.07 -1.97
CA ARG A 128 -15.95 -6.29 -2.00
C ARG A 128 -15.84 -7.04 -0.66
N MET A 129 -14.66 -7.13 -0.07
CA MET A 129 -14.46 -7.82 1.22
C MET A 129 -14.98 -7.02 2.42
N LEU A 130 -14.84 -5.70 2.42
CA LEU A 130 -15.41 -4.81 3.42
C LEU A 130 -16.94 -4.81 3.37
N ASN A 131 -17.54 -4.82 2.17
CA ASN A 131 -19.00 -4.90 2.00
C ASN A 131 -19.62 -6.21 2.52
N LYS A 132 -18.83 -7.27 2.72
CA LYS A 132 -19.27 -8.49 3.41
C LYS A 132 -19.42 -8.32 4.93
N ARG A 133 -18.91 -7.23 5.49
CA ARG A 133 -19.06 -6.88 6.91
C ARG A 133 -20.22 -5.91 7.12
N VAL A 134 -20.25 -4.82 6.35
CA VAL A 134 -21.29 -3.80 6.42
C VAL A 134 -21.46 -3.17 5.04
N THR A 135 -22.67 -2.78 4.68
CA THR A 135 -22.93 -2.02 3.45
C THR A 135 -22.46 -0.58 3.61
N PHE A 136 -21.71 -0.08 2.64
CA PHE A 136 -21.34 1.34 2.53
C PHE A 136 -21.13 1.70 1.06
N LYS A 137 -21.25 2.98 0.73
CA LYS A 137 -20.91 3.51 -0.59
C LYS A 137 -19.47 4.04 -0.58
N PRO A 138 -18.55 3.47 -1.37
CA PRO A 138 -17.19 4.01 -1.44
C PRO A 138 -17.19 5.51 -1.80
N GLY A 139 -16.52 6.31 -0.99
CA GLY A 139 -16.34 7.75 -1.19
C GLY A 139 -15.18 8.07 -2.14
N TYR A 140 -14.37 9.07 -1.80
CA TYR A 140 -13.24 9.48 -2.65
C TYR A 140 -12.02 8.57 -2.50
N PHE A 141 -11.93 7.57 -3.37
CA PHE A 141 -10.79 6.66 -3.47
C PHE A 141 -10.03 6.84 -4.77
N ILE A 142 -8.74 6.56 -4.71
CA ILE A 142 -7.82 6.58 -5.85
C ILE A 142 -7.09 5.24 -5.84
N ASP A 143 -7.30 4.43 -6.89
CA ASP A 143 -6.57 3.17 -7.08
C ASP A 143 -5.29 3.42 -7.87
N LEU A 144 -4.15 3.09 -7.28
CA LEU A 144 -2.84 3.22 -7.92
C LEU A 144 -2.73 2.42 -9.22
N GLN A 145 -3.51 1.35 -9.40
CA GLN A 145 -3.50 0.57 -10.65
C GLN A 145 -3.96 1.39 -11.87
N ASP A 146 -4.73 2.46 -11.66
CA ASP A 146 -5.14 3.36 -12.74
C ASP A 146 -3.99 4.30 -13.16
N TYR A 147 -3.10 4.64 -12.24
CA TYR A 147 -1.97 5.56 -12.48
C TYR A 147 -0.73 4.86 -13.03
N VAL A 148 -0.49 3.60 -12.63
CA VAL A 148 0.73 2.89 -13.04
C VAL A 148 0.75 2.61 -14.55
N LYS A 149 -0.41 2.36 -15.15
CA LYS A 149 -0.56 2.09 -16.59
C LYS A 149 -0.20 3.31 -17.43
N ASP A 150 -0.55 4.51 -16.96
CA ASP A 150 -0.24 5.77 -17.67
C ASP A 150 1.28 6.04 -17.75
N LEU A 151 2.07 5.46 -16.84
CA LEU A 151 3.53 5.54 -16.86
C LEU A 151 4.18 4.42 -17.68
N GLY A 152 3.39 3.53 -18.29
CA GLY A 152 3.85 2.35 -19.02
C GLY A 152 4.36 1.21 -18.12
N ILE A 153 3.98 1.21 -16.85
CA ILE A 153 4.30 0.13 -15.90
C ILE A 153 3.19 -0.93 -15.95
N HIS A 154 3.58 -2.19 -16.13
CA HIS A 154 2.67 -3.34 -16.23
C HIS A 154 2.57 -4.14 -14.93
N ASP A 155 3.50 -3.96 -13.99
CA ASP A 155 3.42 -4.60 -12.67
C ASP A 155 2.29 -4.00 -11.83
N LEU A 156 1.59 -4.87 -11.09
CA LEU A 156 0.46 -4.50 -10.22
C LEU A 156 0.71 -4.77 -8.73
N SER A 157 1.92 -5.21 -8.37
CA SER A 157 2.30 -5.51 -6.98
C SER A 157 2.88 -4.28 -6.30
N LEU A 158 2.37 -3.92 -5.12
CA LEU A 158 2.88 -2.79 -4.33
C LEU A 158 4.40 -2.84 -4.16
N GLN A 159 4.96 -4.00 -3.81
CA GLN A 159 6.40 -4.19 -3.62
C GLN A 159 7.19 -3.93 -4.91
N LYS A 160 6.68 -4.39 -6.07
CA LYS A 160 7.35 -4.17 -7.35
C LYS A 160 7.26 -2.72 -7.79
N LEU A 161 6.09 -2.10 -7.62
CA LEU A 161 5.87 -0.69 -7.91
C LEU A 161 6.79 0.19 -7.07
N TYR A 162 6.89 -0.09 -5.76
CA TYR A 162 7.77 0.65 -4.86
C TYR A 162 9.24 0.45 -5.20
N ALA A 163 9.65 -0.79 -5.50
CA ALA A 163 11.01 -1.08 -5.97
C ALA A 163 11.36 -0.33 -7.26
N ASN A 164 10.43 -0.28 -8.21
CA ASN A 164 10.61 0.39 -9.49
C ASN A 164 10.71 1.92 -9.36
N VAL A 165 9.85 2.52 -8.53
CA VAL A 165 9.77 3.98 -8.40
C VAL A 165 10.80 4.55 -7.43
N PHE A 166 11.10 3.84 -6.34
CA PHE A 166 11.97 4.34 -5.25
C PHE A 166 13.29 3.57 -5.10
N GLY A 167 13.44 2.40 -5.73
CA GLY A 167 14.62 1.57 -5.50
C GLY A 167 14.68 0.97 -4.09
N GLU A 168 13.52 0.81 -3.42
CA GLU A 168 13.44 0.25 -2.07
C GLU A 168 12.47 -0.94 -2.06
N LYS A 169 12.68 -1.91 -1.14
CA LYS A 169 11.80 -3.06 -0.97
C LYS A 169 10.87 -2.94 0.23
N ILE A 170 9.62 -3.29 -0.01
CA ILE A 170 8.65 -3.64 1.04
C ILE A 170 8.84 -5.11 1.40
N VAL A 171 8.84 -5.47 2.68
CA VAL A 171 9.00 -6.87 3.13
C VAL A 171 7.64 -7.49 3.45
N LYS A 172 7.20 -8.47 2.65
CA LYS A 172 5.85 -9.06 2.68
C LYS A 172 5.65 -10.26 3.62
N ARG A 173 6.59 -10.52 4.54
CA ARG A 173 6.56 -11.73 5.39
C ARG A 173 5.27 -11.88 6.18
N GLU A 174 4.68 -10.76 6.63
CA GLU A 174 3.54 -10.77 7.53
C GLU A 174 2.19 -10.85 6.79
N GLN A 175 2.18 -10.73 5.45
CA GLN A 175 0.97 -10.76 4.62
C GLN A 175 0.12 -12.03 4.85
N LEU A 176 0.77 -13.19 4.95
CA LEU A 176 0.12 -14.49 5.13
C LEU A 176 0.04 -14.92 6.60
N THR A 177 0.02 -13.98 7.54
CA THR A 177 -0.11 -14.29 8.98
C THR A 177 -1.55 -14.26 9.45
N ASN A 178 -1.80 -14.73 10.68
CA ASN A 178 -3.13 -14.64 11.26
C ASN A 178 -3.41 -13.22 11.79
N TRP A 179 -4.15 -12.45 11.00
CA TRP A 179 -4.60 -11.09 11.34
C TRP A 179 -5.80 -11.03 12.31
N GLU A 180 -6.42 -12.18 12.61
CA GLU A 180 -7.49 -12.30 13.61
C GLU A 180 -6.96 -12.50 15.03
N ASN A 181 -5.65 -12.69 15.22
CA ASN A 181 -5.02 -12.82 16.54
C ASN A 181 -5.38 -11.65 17.45
N THR A 182 -5.66 -11.90 18.73
CA THR A 182 -6.08 -10.87 19.70
C THR A 182 -5.13 -9.68 19.73
N GLU A 183 -3.82 -9.95 19.68
CA GLU A 183 -2.76 -8.95 19.61
C GLU A 183 -1.99 -9.02 18.29
N LEU A 184 -1.67 -7.85 17.73
CA LEU A 184 -0.75 -7.75 16.59
C LEU A 184 0.68 -7.73 17.10
N THR A 185 1.55 -8.50 16.45
CA THR A 185 3.00 -8.41 16.69
C THR A 185 3.55 -7.09 16.15
N ASP A 186 4.71 -6.65 16.63
CA ASP A 186 5.34 -5.44 16.09
C ASP A 186 5.77 -5.59 14.63
N LYS A 187 6.00 -6.81 14.17
CA LYS A 187 6.26 -7.08 12.75
C LYS A 187 5.01 -6.84 11.91
N GLN A 188 3.86 -7.36 12.34
CA GLN A 188 2.57 -7.12 11.70
C GLN A 188 2.22 -5.63 11.68
N LYS A 189 2.38 -4.93 12.82
CA LYS A 189 2.13 -3.48 12.91
C LYS A 189 2.96 -2.70 11.89
N ARG A 190 4.27 -2.95 11.84
CA ARG A 190 5.18 -2.29 10.90
C ARG A 190 4.88 -2.61 9.44
N TYR A 191 4.56 -3.86 9.14
CA TYR A 191 4.20 -4.28 7.79
C TYR A 191 2.93 -3.55 7.32
N ALA A 192 1.84 -3.69 8.08
CA ALA A 192 0.56 -3.06 7.79
C ALA A 192 0.67 -1.53 7.65
N SER A 193 1.39 -0.87 8.55
CA SER A 193 1.56 0.58 8.45
C SER A 193 2.40 1.01 7.24
N THR A 194 3.38 0.20 6.85
CA THR A 194 4.21 0.48 5.68
C THR A 194 3.39 0.39 4.40
N ASP A 195 2.55 -0.64 4.24
CA ASP A 195 1.76 -0.83 3.02
C ASP A 195 0.85 0.37 2.76
N ALA A 196 0.03 0.79 3.74
CA ALA A 196 -0.84 1.96 3.60
C ALA A 196 -0.04 3.27 3.36
N TRP A 197 1.05 3.50 4.09
CA TRP A 197 1.87 4.71 3.91
C TRP A 197 2.54 4.77 2.54
N THR A 198 3.05 3.64 2.04
CA THR A 198 3.70 3.58 0.72
C THR A 198 2.75 3.92 -0.42
N CYS A 199 1.44 3.69 -0.27
CA CYS A 199 0.43 4.11 -1.25
C CYS A 199 0.44 5.63 -1.46
N ILE A 200 0.54 6.42 -0.38
CA ILE A 200 0.65 7.89 -0.47
C ILE A 200 1.89 8.28 -1.27
N ASN A 201 3.04 7.71 -0.91
CA ASN A 201 4.31 8.04 -1.56
C ASN A 201 4.30 7.71 -3.05
N LEU A 202 3.79 6.53 -3.40
CA LEU A 202 3.65 6.09 -4.79
C LEU A 202 2.78 7.05 -5.58
N TYR A 203 1.60 7.40 -5.05
CA TYR A 203 0.69 8.32 -5.73
C TYR A 203 1.35 9.68 -5.99
N LEU A 204 1.95 10.28 -4.95
CA LEU A 204 2.59 11.58 -5.08
C LEU A 204 3.74 11.54 -6.09
N LYS A 205 4.57 10.48 -6.06
CA LYS A 205 5.70 10.37 -6.97
C LYS A 205 5.26 10.09 -8.41
N MET A 206 4.29 9.20 -8.61
CA MET A 206 3.75 8.90 -9.94
C MET A 206 3.07 10.12 -10.56
N LYS A 207 2.33 10.88 -9.74
CA LYS A 207 1.73 12.15 -10.16
C LYS A 207 2.80 13.16 -10.59
N GLU A 208 3.84 13.36 -9.79
CA GLU A 208 4.98 14.23 -10.15
C GLU A 208 5.62 13.79 -11.48
N LEU A 209 5.92 12.49 -11.64
CA LEU A 209 6.55 11.97 -12.86
C LEU A 209 5.67 12.14 -14.10
N LYS A 210 4.35 11.95 -13.95
CA LYS A 210 3.37 12.16 -15.02
C LYS A 210 3.27 13.63 -15.43
N GLU A 211 3.27 14.55 -14.46
CA GLU A 211 3.16 16.00 -14.71
C GLU A 211 4.45 16.58 -15.32
N THR A 212 5.61 16.11 -14.89
CA THR A 212 6.92 16.64 -15.30
C THR A 212 7.51 15.94 -16.53
N GLY A 213 7.16 14.66 -16.76
CA GLY A 213 7.86 13.82 -17.73
C GLY A 213 9.31 13.49 -17.33
N ASP A 214 9.70 13.70 -16.06
CA ASP A 214 11.07 13.49 -15.55
C ASP A 214 11.41 11.99 -15.35
N TYR A 215 10.96 11.13 -16.26
CA TYR A 215 11.29 9.71 -16.26
C TYR A 215 11.75 9.21 -17.63
N LYS A 216 12.41 8.06 -17.62
CA LYS A 216 12.68 7.25 -18.81
C LYS A 216 12.12 5.86 -18.55
N LEU A 217 11.18 5.44 -19.37
CA LEU A 217 10.67 4.07 -19.36
C LEU A 217 11.65 3.15 -20.11
N VAL A 218 11.97 2.02 -19.50
CA VAL A 218 12.72 0.92 -20.10
C VAL A 218 11.75 -0.24 -20.26
N GLU A 219 11.53 -0.64 -21.51
CA GLU A 219 10.70 -1.80 -21.82
C GLU A 219 11.51 -3.08 -21.61
N ASN A 220 11.07 -3.89 -20.65
CA ASN A 220 11.65 -5.21 -20.41
C ASN A 220 10.61 -6.28 -20.75
N ASP A 221 10.94 -7.15 -21.72
CA ASP A 221 10.20 -8.39 -21.98
C ASP A 221 10.58 -9.46 -20.95
N LEU A 222 10.28 -9.19 -19.68
CA LEU A 222 10.28 -10.24 -18.67
C LEU A 222 9.03 -11.09 -18.91
N GLU A 223 9.23 -12.34 -19.33
CA GLU A 223 8.13 -13.30 -19.38
C GLU A 223 7.40 -13.31 -18.03
N PRO A 224 6.05 -13.46 -18.02
CA PRO A 224 5.33 -13.61 -16.78
C PRO A 224 5.97 -14.76 -16.01
N SER A 225 6.45 -14.51 -14.79
CA SER A 225 6.89 -15.60 -13.94
C SER A 225 5.66 -16.45 -13.64
N ASN A 226 5.49 -17.55 -14.38
CA ASN A 226 4.60 -18.65 -14.04
C ASN A 226 5.17 -19.34 -12.78
N ALA A 227 5.23 -18.62 -11.66
CA ALA A 227 5.34 -19.23 -10.37
C ALA A 227 3.92 -19.70 -10.01
N PRO A 228 3.68 -21.00 -9.84
CA PRO A 228 2.43 -21.46 -9.26
C PRO A 228 2.25 -20.74 -7.92
N PHE A 229 1.01 -20.45 -7.55
CA PHE A 229 0.69 -20.21 -6.14
C PHE A 229 1.34 -21.33 -5.34
N ASP A 230 2.34 -21.02 -4.50
CA ASP A 230 3.00 -22.03 -3.66
C ASP A 230 1.94 -22.73 -2.81
N THR A 231 1.49 -23.89 -3.29
CA THR A 231 0.83 -24.89 -2.49
C THR A 231 1.90 -25.42 -1.56
N VAL A 232 1.92 -24.92 -0.33
CA VAL A 232 2.74 -25.49 0.74
C VAL A 232 2.28 -26.94 0.92
N GLU A 233 3.08 -27.89 0.44
CA GLU A 233 2.94 -29.30 0.79
C GLU A 233 3.17 -29.44 2.29
N VAL A 234 2.11 -29.81 3.02
CA VAL A 234 2.19 -30.12 4.44
C VAL A 234 2.71 -31.55 4.56
N ASN A 235 3.99 -31.70 4.86
CA ASN A 235 4.53 -32.99 5.29
C ASN A 235 3.92 -33.35 6.64
N ALA A 236 3.02 -34.33 6.63
CA ALA A 236 2.51 -34.98 7.82
C ALA A 236 3.54 -36.03 8.27
N GLU A 237 4.35 -35.69 9.28
CA GLU A 237 5.08 -36.71 10.04
C GLU A 237 4.10 -37.40 11.00
N MET A 238 3.86 -38.68 10.73
CA MET A 238 3.23 -39.63 11.65
C MET A 238 4.19 -39.92 12.79
N THR A 239 3.83 -39.48 14.00
CA THR A 239 4.31 -40.09 15.24
C THR A 239 3.52 -41.38 15.48
N THR A 240 4.20 -42.52 15.37
CA THR A 240 3.78 -43.76 16.01
C THR A 240 4.80 -44.15 17.07
N LYS A 241 4.24 -44.37 18.28
CA LYS A 241 4.83 -44.82 19.56
C LYS A 241 5.40 -43.75 20.47
#